data_AF-N4WZ53-F1
#
_entry.id   AF-N4WZ53-F1
#
_cell.length_a   1.000
_cell.length_b   1.000
_cell.length_c   1.000
_cell.angle_alpha   90.00
_cell.angle_beta   90.00
_cell.angle_gamma   90.00
#
_symmetry.space_group_name_H-M   'P 1'
#
loop_
_entity.id
_entity.type
_entity.pdbx_description
1 polymer ?
#
loop_
_entity_poly.entity_id
_entity_poly.type
_entity_poly.pdbx_seq_one_letter_code
_entity_poly.pdbx_strand_id
1 'polypeptide(L)'
;MATRPTDNQRVASHGRGGAGNIAKDDPTNYPKPEDLVTPTLKSDTYTTGRGGTGNMARNDPEHPEIARAAQDVEGSPQPETTGPKHYGRGGAANVISNDASAPEKSDEAKHDDNGAAKGLLGKGKDLLHKLGKK
;
A
#
# COMPACT_ATOMS: atom_id res chain seq x y z
N MET A 1 -8.26 37.19 -2.02
CA MET A 1 -8.79 36.03 -2.78
C MET A 1 -7.64 35.44 -3.58
N ALA A 2 -7.19 34.21 -3.27
CA ALA A 2 -6.10 33.58 -3.99
C ALA A 2 -6.62 33.04 -5.34
N THR A 3 -6.05 33.53 -6.43
CA THR A 3 -6.36 33.07 -7.79
C THR A 3 -5.89 31.62 -7.97
N ARG A 4 -6.82 30.73 -8.31
CA ARG A 4 -6.52 29.32 -8.59
C ARG A 4 -5.58 29.27 -9.81
N PRO A 5 -4.38 28.65 -9.72
CA PRO A 5 -3.48 28.57 -10.86
C PRO A 5 -4.18 27.80 -12.00
N THR A 6 -4.01 28.33 -13.23
CA THR A 6 -4.46 27.71 -14.48
C THR A 6 -3.92 26.28 -14.57
N ASP A 7 -4.72 25.33 -15.04
CA ASP A 7 -4.42 23.88 -14.92
C ASP A 7 -3.02 23.49 -15.46
N ASN A 8 -2.53 24.15 -16.52
CA ASN A 8 -1.20 23.92 -17.10
C ASN A 8 0.01 24.35 -16.23
N GLN A 9 -0.21 24.90 -15.04
CA GLN A 9 0.86 25.34 -14.14
C GLN A 9 0.97 24.50 -12.87
N ARG A 10 0.08 23.50 -12.70
CA ARG A 10 0.13 22.61 -11.54
C ARG A 10 1.22 21.56 -11.72
N VAL A 11 1.79 21.14 -10.59
CA VAL A 11 2.76 20.06 -10.53
C VAL A 11 2.10 18.93 -9.76
N ALA A 12 2.06 17.75 -10.35
CA ALA A 12 1.36 16.59 -9.82
C ALA A 12 2.30 15.37 -9.74
N SER A 13 2.07 14.51 -8.74
CA SER A 13 2.78 13.23 -8.61
C SER A 13 2.01 12.10 -9.26
N HIS A 14 2.69 11.23 -10.00
CA HIS A 14 2.10 10.10 -10.70
C HIS A 14 2.65 8.75 -10.17
N GLY A 15 1.78 7.76 -9.94
CA GLY A 15 2.23 6.43 -9.51
C GLY A 15 2.81 6.35 -8.08
N ARG A 16 3.80 5.47 -7.86
CA ARG A 16 4.43 5.25 -6.55
C ARG A 16 5.46 6.35 -6.30
N GLY A 17 5.11 7.37 -5.51
CA GLY A 17 5.85 8.63 -5.34
C GLY A 17 7.39 8.59 -5.30
N GLY A 18 8.00 9.73 -5.63
CA GLY A 18 9.45 9.93 -5.75
C GLY A 18 9.73 11.11 -6.68
N ALA A 19 10.94 11.67 -6.65
CA ALA A 19 11.26 12.87 -7.44
C ALA A 19 11.03 12.68 -8.95
N GLY A 20 11.26 11.48 -9.49
CA GLY A 20 11.01 11.16 -10.90
C GLY A 20 9.54 11.06 -11.30
N ASN A 21 8.62 11.08 -10.33
CA ASN A 21 7.19 10.94 -10.54
C ASN A 21 6.45 12.28 -10.44
N ILE A 22 7.16 13.36 -10.15
CA ILE A 22 6.62 14.71 -10.05
C ILE A 22 6.84 15.40 -11.39
N ALA A 23 5.75 15.73 -12.08
CA ALA A 23 5.78 16.39 -13.39
C ALA A 23 4.74 17.51 -13.45
N LYS A 24 4.85 18.37 -14.46
CA LYS A 24 3.78 19.31 -14.78
C LYS A 24 2.53 18.52 -15.13
N ASP A 25 1.41 18.95 -14.57
CA ASP A 25 0.10 18.40 -14.82
C ASP A 25 -0.31 18.69 -16.27
N ASP A 26 -0.66 17.65 -17.01
CA ASP A 26 -1.11 17.74 -18.39
C ASP A 26 -2.58 17.29 -18.46
N PRO A 27 -3.52 18.25 -18.54
CA PRO A 27 -4.94 17.93 -18.56
C PRO A 27 -5.39 17.22 -19.84
N THR A 28 -4.55 17.19 -20.89
CA THR A 28 -4.86 16.45 -22.12
C THR A 28 -4.65 14.94 -21.98
N ASN A 29 -3.88 14.53 -20.97
CA ASN A 29 -3.54 13.14 -20.71
C ASN A 29 -4.42 12.50 -19.62
N TYR A 30 -5.48 13.19 -19.21
CA TYR A 30 -6.46 12.59 -18.32
C TYR A 30 -7.26 11.50 -19.03
N PRO A 31 -7.56 10.39 -18.34
CA PRO A 31 -8.39 9.34 -18.89
C PRO A 31 -9.75 9.92 -19.25
N LYS A 32 -10.16 9.73 -20.50
CA LYS A 32 -11.47 10.14 -20.96
C LYS A 32 -12.50 9.07 -20.59
N PRO A 33 -13.79 9.41 -20.53
CA PRO A 33 -14.83 8.42 -20.24
C PRO A 33 -14.77 7.20 -21.16
N GLU A 34 -14.35 7.38 -22.42
CA GLU A 34 -14.21 6.31 -23.40
C GLU A 34 -13.08 5.32 -23.05
N ASP A 35 -12.00 5.80 -22.42
CA ASP A 35 -10.84 4.98 -22.02
C ASP A 35 -11.16 4.09 -20.80
N LEU A 36 -12.19 4.48 -20.02
CA LEU A 36 -12.65 3.74 -18.85
C LEU A 36 -13.70 2.69 -19.19
N VAL A 37 -14.13 2.61 -20.46
CA VAL A 37 -15.05 1.56 -20.91
C VAL A 37 -14.32 0.24 -20.93
N THR A 38 -14.67 -0.63 -19.99
CA THR A 38 -14.11 -1.99 -19.93
C THR A 38 -14.51 -2.76 -21.20
N PRO A 39 -13.54 -3.28 -21.97
CA PRO A 39 -13.83 -4.00 -23.21
C PRO A 39 -14.61 -5.30 -22.93
N THR A 40 -15.48 -5.67 -23.86
CA THR A 40 -16.25 -6.93 -23.79
C THR A 40 -15.45 -8.09 -24.37
N LEU A 41 -15.75 -9.32 -23.91
CA LEU A 41 -15.16 -10.52 -24.49
C LEU A 41 -15.67 -10.75 -25.91
N LYS A 42 -14.73 -11.03 -26.82
CA LYS A 42 -15.00 -11.34 -28.23
C LYS A 42 -15.14 -12.84 -28.50
N SER A 43 -14.80 -13.69 -27.53
CA SER A 43 -14.88 -15.14 -27.67
C SER A 43 -16.26 -15.65 -27.28
N ASP A 44 -16.69 -16.75 -27.91
CA ASP A 44 -17.97 -17.42 -27.61
C ASP A 44 -17.98 -18.09 -26.24
N THR A 45 -16.80 -18.29 -25.64
CA THR A 45 -16.61 -18.99 -24.37
C THR A 45 -15.60 -18.24 -23.52
N TYR A 46 -15.79 -18.27 -22.20
CA TYR A 46 -14.89 -17.67 -21.21
C TYR A 46 -14.69 -18.61 -20.02
N THR A 47 -13.65 -18.38 -19.22
CA THR A 47 -13.41 -19.15 -17.99
C THR A 47 -13.71 -18.32 -16.74
N THR A 48 -14.29 -18.96 -15.72
CA THR A 48 -14.70 -18.33 -14.44
C THR A 48 -13.68 -18.51 -13.31
N GLY A 49 -12.44 -18.96 -13.59
CA GLY A 49 -11.46 -19.20 -12.53
C GLY A 49 -10.14 -19.84 -12.98
N ARG A 50 -9.55 -20.69 -12.10
CA ARG A 50 -8.33 -21.47 -12.39
C ARG A 50 -8.65 -22.44 -13.54
N GLY A 51 -8.07 -22.21 -14.71
CA GLY A 51 -8.49 -22.79 -15.99
C GLY A 51 -8.67 -24.31 -16.03
N GLY A 52 -9.46 -24.75 -17.02
CA GLY A 52 -9.84 -26.15 -17.25
C GLY A 52 -11.20 -26.21 -17.95
N THR A 53 -11.51 -27.30 -18.65
CA THR A 53 -12.77 -27.42 -19.41
C THR A 53 -14.01 -27.35 -18.51
N GLY A 54 -13.91 -27.76 -17.24
CA GLY A 54 -15.01 -27.71 -16.28
C GLY A 54 -15.42 -26.31 -15.81
N ASN A 55 -14.57 -25.29 -16.05
CA ASN A 55 -14.82 -23.91 -15.64
C ASN A 55 -15.07 -22.99 -16.85
N MET A 56 -15.46 -23.56 -18.00
CA MET A 56 -15.81 -22.82 -19.21
C MET A 56 -17.32 -22.55 -19.26
N ALA A 57 -17.69 -21.30 -19.54
CA ALA A 57 -19.06 -20.86 -19.73
C ALA A 57 -19.22 -20.19 -21.10
N ARG A 58 -20.42 -20.28 -21.69
CA ARG A 58 -20.72 -19.56 -22.94
C ARG A 58 -20.88 -18.08 -22.66
N ASN A 59 -20.24 -17.27 -23.49
CA ASN A 59 -20.39 -15.83 -23.51
C ASN A 59 -21.71 -15.46 -24.18
N ASP A 60 -22.45 -14.53 -23.58
CA ASP A 60 -23.62 -13.90 -24.18
C ASP A 60 -23.23 -12.47 -24.60
N PRO A 61 -23.11 -12.18 -25.90
CA PRO A 61 -22.74 -10.85 -26.38
C PRO A 61 -23.79 -9.77 -26.06
N GLU A 62 -25.06 -10.15 -25.87
CA GLU A 62 -26.14 -9.22 -25.49
C GLU A 62 -26.07 -8.88 -23.99
N HIS A 63 -25.45 -9.75 -23.19
CA HIS A 63 -25.31 -9.65 -21.74
C HIS A 63 -23.85 -9.78 -21.25
N PRO A 64 -22.95 -8.85 -21.66
CA PRO A 64 -21.53 -8.89 -21.28
C PRO A 64 -21.27 -8.73 -19.77
N GLU A 65 -22.24 -8.19 -19.02
CA GLU A 65 -22.19 -8.06 -17.56
C GLU A 65 -22.11 -9.40 -16.83
N ILE A 66 -22.70 -10.46 -17.39
CA ILE A 66 -22.71 -11.79 -16.78
C ILE A 66 -21.31 -12.41 -16.84
N ALA A 67 -20.66 -12.30 -18.01
CA ALA A 67 -19.29 -12.77 -18.19
C ALA A 67 -18.33 -12.03 -17.25
N ARG A 68 -18.52 -10.71 -17.09
CA ARG A 68 -17.75 -9.91 -16.15
C ARG A 68 -17.94 -10.35 -14.71
N ALA A 69 -19.18 -10.44 -14.23
CA ALA A 69 -19.45 -10.85 -12.85
C ALA A 69 -18.89 -12.25 -12.52
N ALA A 70 -18.84 -13.14 -13.50
CA ALA A 70 -18.32 -14.48 -13.34
C ALA A 70 -16.78 -14.58 -13.43
N GLN A 71 -16.11 -13.55 -13.95
CA GLN A 71 -14.65 -13.46 -14.03
C GLN A 71 -14.04 -12.56 -12.96
N ASP A 72 -14.78 -11.54 -12.56
CA ASP A 72 -14.38 -10.63 -11.50
C ASP A 72 -14.44 -11.39 -10.18
N VAL A 73 -13.28 -11.52 -9.54
CA VAL A 73 -13.19 -12.01 -8.18
C VAL A 73 -13.59 -10.86 -7.28
N GLU A 74 -14.84 -10.81 -6.83
CA GLU A 74 -15.19 -9.97 -5.70
C GLU A 74 -14.25 -10.35 -4.54
N GLY A 75 -13.57 -9.34 -3.99
CA GLY A 75 -12.60 -9.56 -2.92
C GLY A 75 -13.29 -10.34 -1.80
N SER A 76 -12.74 -11.49 -1.44
CA SER A 76 -13.25 -12.27 -0.31
C SER A 76 -13.39 -11.31 0.89
N PRO A 77 -14.54 -11.33 1.60
CA PRO A 77 -14.74 -10.47 2.75
C PRO A 77 -13.53 -10.63 3.66
N GLN A 78 -12.82 -9.52 3.89
CA GLN A 78 -11.64 -9.54 4.73
C GLN A 78 -12.09 -10.04 6.10
N PRO A 79 -11.47 -11.10 6.65
CA PRO A 79 -11.81 -11.52 7.99
C PRO A 79 -11.59 -10.34 8.93
N GLU A 80 -12.54 -10.10 9.82
CA GLU A 80 -12.41 -9.10 10.87
C GLU A 80 -11.16 -9.45 11.67
N THR A 81 -10.09 -8.68 11.48
CA THR A 81 -8.83 -8.94 12.18
C THR A 81 -9.00 -8.43 13.60
N THR A 82 -9.21 -9.32 14.55
CA THR A 82 -9.21 -8.98 15.97
C THR A 82 -7.76 -8.68 16.39
N GLY A 83 -7.38 -7.40 16.37
CA GLY A 83 -6.09 -6.93 16.90
C GLY A 83 -5.42 -5.84 16.06
N PRO A 84 -4.29 -5.29 16.56
CA PRO A 84 -3.57 -4.20 15.90
C PRO A 84 -2.98 -4.63 14.54
N LYS A 85 -3.30 -3.90 13.46
CA LYS A 85 -2.77 -4.20 12.12
C LYS A 85 -1.43 -3.49 11.92
N HIS A 86 -0.36 -4.24 11.62
CA HIS A 86 0.95 -3.66 11.30
C HIS A 86 1.15 -3.53 9.78
N TYR A 87 1.63 -2.38 9.30
CA TYR A 87 1.96 -2.19 7.87
C TYR A 87 3.46 -1.99 7.61
N GLY A 88 3.96 -2.46 6.47
CA GLY A 88 5.36 -2.32 6.07
C GLY A 88 6.36 -3.11 6.94
N ARG A 89 7.64 -2.70 6.94
CA ARG A 89 8.76 -3.34 7.67
C ARG A 89 9.13 -2.58 8.96
N GLY A 90 8.15 -1.97 9.63
CA GLY A 90 8.38 -1.07 10.78
C GLY A 90 8.10 -1.66 12.17
N GLY A 91 7.67 -2.92 12.27
CA GLY A 91 7.31 -3.52 13.57
C GLY A 91 6.16 -2.76 14.26
N ALA A 92 6.20 -2.69 15.60
CA ALA A 92 5.13 -2.12 16.43
C ALA A 92 4.85 -0.62 16.21
N ALA A 93 5.70 0.09 15.46
CA ALA A 93 5.52 1.53 15.19
C ALA A 93 4.51 1.82 14.07
N ASN A 94 4.11 0.82 13.28
CA ASN A 94 3.21 1.00 12.14
C ASN A 94 1.85 0.35 12.40
N VAL A 95 1.23 0.64 13.54
CA VAL A 95 -0.05 0.06 13.95
C VAL A 95 -1.21 0.94 13.51
N ILE A 96 -2.21 0.34 12.85
CA ILE A 96 -3.52 0.95 12.64
C ILE A 96 -4.50 0.27 13.59
N SER A 97 -4.98 1.04 14.56
CA SER A 97 -6.09 0.65 15.46
C SER A 97 -7.39 1.27 14.93
N ASN A 98 -8.46 0.49 14.91
CA ASN A 98 -9.78 0.96 14.45
C ASN A 98 -10.48 1.90 15.46
N ASP A 99 -9.89 2.13 16.64
CA ASP A 99 -10.40 3.04 17.64
C ASP A 99 -9.96 4.47 17.32
N ALA A 100 -10.88 5.26 16.76
CA ALA A 100 -10.70 6.69 16.48
C ALA A 100 -10.53 7.58 17.75
N SER A 101 -10.20 6.99 18.90
CA SER A 101 -10.16 7.65 20.21
C SER A 101 -9.06 7.14 21.15
N ALA A 102 -8.05 6.43 20.65
CA ALA A 102 -6.86 6.16 21.46
C ALA A 102 -5.85 7.31 21.27
N PRO A 103 -5.68 8.24 22.23
CA PRO A 103 -4.49 9.08 22.24
C PRO A 103 -3.28 8.13 22.25
N GLU A 104 -2.31 8.40 21.37
CA GLU A 104 -0.96 7.88 21.46
C GLU A 104 -0.52 8.06 22.92
N LYS A 105 -0.62 6.99 23.72
CA LYS A 105 0.11 6.94 24.97
C LYS A 105 1.53 6.73 24.52
N SER A 106 2.24 7.85 24.35
CA SER A 106 3.67 7.89 24.60
C SER A 106 3.85 7.44 26.04
N ASP A 107 3.81 6.13 26.26
CA ASP A 107 4.45 5.53 27.42
C ASP A 107 5.92 5.82 27.20
N GLU A 108 6.31 6.99 27.68
CA GLU A 108 7.66 7.40 27.99
C GLU A 108 8.29 6.18 28.64
N ALA A 109 9.08 5.44 27.87
CA ALA A 109 9.82 4.31 28.36
C ALA A 109 10.75 4.88 29.43
N LYS A 110 10.29 4.88 30.68
CA LYS A 110 11.14 4.96 31.85
C LYS A 110 12.08 3.78 31.72
N HIS A 111 13.23 4.06 31.12
CA HIS A 111 14.35 3.16 31.11
C HIS A 111 14.82 3.12 32.57
N ASP A 112 14.28 2.17 33.32
CA ASP A 112 14.88 1.78 34.59
C ASP A 112 16.31 1.32 34.25
N ASP A 113 17.27 2.12 34.70
CA ASP A 113 18.71 1.92 34.57
C ASP A 113 19.15 0.70 35.39
N ASN A 114 18.67 -0.50 35.05
CA ASN A 114 19.11 -1.75 35.66
C ASN A 114 18.96 -2.91 34.68
N GLY A 115 19.76 -2.89 33.62
CA GLY A 115 19.91 -4.05 32.75
C GLY A 115 20.39 -3.71 31.35
N ALA A 116 21.67 -4.02 31.07
CA ALA A 116 22.22 -4.14 29.73
C ALA A 116 22.49 -2.84 28.93
N ALA A 117 22.94 -1.76 29.58
CA ALA A 117 23.60 -0.64 28.89
C ALA A 117 25.10 -0.90 28.60
N LYS A 118 25.49 -2.11 28.14
CA LYS A 118 26.79 -2.32 27.46
C LYS A 118 26.60 -2.24 25.95
N GLY A 119 26.07 -1.10 25.50
CA GLY A 119 26.13 -0.67 24.11
C GLY A 119 27.58 -0.52 23.64
N LEU A 120 27.77 -0.45 22.33
CA LEU A 120 29.05 -0.45 21.59
C LEU A 120 30.14 0.47 22.19
N LEU A 121 29.75 1.56 22.85
CA LEU A 121 30.62 2.50 23.55
C LEU A 121 31.35 1.89 24.75
N GLY A 122 30.70 1.01 25.51
CA GLY A 122 31.31 0.28 26.62
C GLY A 122 32.37 -0.73 26.16
N LYS A 123 32.11 -1.41 25.02
CA LYS A 123 33.06 -2.33 24.41
C LYS A 123 34.28 -1.59 23.82
N GLY A 124 34.09 -0.39 23.29
CA GLY A 124 35.17 0.46 22.78
C GLY A 124 36.12 0.96 23.88
N LYS A 125 35.58 1.32 25.05
CA LYS A 125 36.38 1.76 26.19
C LYS A 125 37.22 0.62 26.79
N ASP A 126 36.64 -0.58 26.89
CA ASP A 126 37.34 -1.78 27.37
C ASP A 126 38.48 -2.20 26.42
N LEU A 127 38.31 -2.05 25.10
CA LEU A 127 39.35 -2.36 24.10
C LEU A 127 40.52 -1.35 24.17
N LEU A 128 40.21 -0.05 24.28
CA LEU A 128 41.22 1.00 24.35
C LEU A 128 42.07 0.90 25.63
N HIS A 129 41.46 0.56 26.76
CA HIS A 129 42.19 0.34 28.02
C HIS A 129 43.12 -0.88 27.96
N LYS A 130 42.77 -1.89 27.17
CA LYS A 130 43.57 -3.10 26.97
C LYS A 130 44.74 -2.88 26.01
N LEU A 131 44.61 -1.93 25.07
CA LEU A 131 45.70 -1.51 24.18
C LEU A 131 46.62 -0.43 24.77
N GLY A 132 46.15 0.35 25.74
CA GLY A 132 46.96 1.39 26.41
C GLY A 132 47.88 0.88 27.54
N LYS A 133 47.86 -0.42 27.85
CA LYS A 133 48.82 -1.07 28.75
C LYS A 133 49.79 -1.94 27.93
N LYS A 134 50.73 -1.27 27.28
CA LYS A 134 52.00 -1.86 26.87
C LYS A 134 53.09 -0.81 26.99
#